data_AF-A0A0F9YG23-F1
#
_entry.id   AF-A0A0F9YG23-F1
#
_cell.length_a   1.000
_cell.length_b   1.000
_cell.length_c   1.000
_cell.angle_alpha   90.00
_cell.angle_beta   90.00
_cell.angle_gamma   90.00
#
_symmetry.space_group_name_H-M   'P 1'
#
loop_
_entity.id
_entity.type
_entity.pdbx_description
1 polymer ?
#
loop_
_entity_poly.entity_id
_entity_poly.type
_entity_poly.pdbx_seq_one_letter_code
_entity_poly.pdbx_strand_id
1 'polypeptide(L)'
;MNTTIDLLQIKINKAREELPKETIEAIDAVDWKSIIIKMREEKGYSFEQLENLEIETELLLCGLTNTENYPKELETRMNLPKAQIDELVNEINEKVFRKIREELVMRVEKNKKTNKNTENINENLIESREEMLKHIENTQSINNYELRITNEDKDKKQLGITNFELEITDGKDKSITNGQLPITNLEEKKKDTPSLLSQKLSGSFNIPTVETNHSIPNVTKISERNKPELTRVDPYRMPIE
;
A
#
# COMPACT_ATOMS: atom_id res chain seq x y z
N MET A 1 14.68 15.61 -15.83
CA MET A 1 13.38 15.53 -16.52
C MET A 1 12.70 14.27 -15.99
N ASN A 2 11.94 14.38 -14.88
CA ASN A 2 11.38 13.22 -14.16
C ASN A 2 9.85 13.13 -14.30
N THR A 3 9.25 14.08 -15.03
CA THR A 3 7.80 14.26 -15.11
C THR A 3 7.05 13.03 -15.61
N THR A 4 7.64 12.25 -16.51
CA THR A 4 6.99 11.04 -17.05
C THR A 4 6.94 9.91 -16.03
N ILE A 5 8.00 9.72 -15.24
CA ILE A 5 8.08 8.71 -14.19
C ILE A 5 7.08 9.04 -13.09
N ASP A 6 7.03 10.32 -12.67
CA ASP A 6 6.07 10.80 -11.67
C ASP A 6 4.62 10.57 -12.10
N LEU A 7 4.30 10.82 -13.38
CA LEU A 7 2.97 10.57 -13.95
C LEU A 7 2.60 9.08 -13.95
N LEU A 8 3.55 8.19 -14.22
CA LEU A 8 3.31 6.74 -14.19
C LEU A 8 3.07 6.27 -12.76
N GLN A 9 3.87 6.72 -11.78
CA GLN A 9 3.68 6.35 -10.38
C GLN A 9 2.31 6.80 -9.85
N ILE A 10 1.86 8.00 -10.23
CA ILE A 10 0.52 8.49 -9.87
C ILE A 10 -0.57 7.56 -10.45
N LYS A 11 -0.44 7.14 -11.71
CA LYS A 11 -1.40 6.23 -12.34
C LYS A 11 -1.39 4.85 -11.69
N ILE A 12 -0.21 4.34 -11.35
CA ILE A 12 -0.03 3.05 -10.67
C ILE A 12 -0.71 3.08 -9.31
N ASN A 13 -0.45 4.12 -8.50
CA ASN A 13 -1.06 4.25 -7.17
C ASN A 13 -2.59 4.29 -7.28
N LYS A 14 -3.13 5.06 -8.23
CA LYS A 14 -4.58 5.09 -8.48
C LYS A 14 -5.13 3.73 -8.89
N ALA A 15 -4.47 3.03 -9.82
CA ALA A 15 -4.92 1.71 -10.26
C ALA A 15 -4.84 0.67 -9.14
N ARG A 16 -3.84 0.77 -8.26
CA ARG A 16 -3.69 -0.09 -7.08
C ARG A 16 -4.83 0.10 -6.08
N GLU A 17 -5.31 1.32 -5.89
CA GLU A 17 -6.48 1.62 -5.04
C GLU A 17 -7.80 1.05 -5.62
N GLU A 18 -7.88 0.90 -6.94
CA GLU A 18 -9.05 0.34 -7.64
C GLU A 18 -9.09 -1.21 -7.61
N LEU A 19 -8.00 -1.88 -7.18
CA LEU A 19 -7.94 -3.33 -7.11
C LEU A 19 -8.80 -3.89 -5.95
N PRO A 20 -9.34 -5.13 -6.10
CA PRO A 20 -9.98 -5.83 -5.00
C PRO A 20 -9.05 -5.98 -3.80
N LYS A 21 -9.61 -5.90 -2.59
CA LYS A 21 -8.84 -5.97 -1.34
C LYS A 21 -8.01 -7.25 -1.25
N GLU A 22 -8.56 -8.37 -1.69
CA GLU A 22 -7.87 -9.67 -1.71
C GLU A 22 -6.63 -9.63 -2.60
N THR A 23 -6.69 -8.90 -3.72
CA THR A 23 -5.56 -8.74 -4.64
C THR A 23 -4.47 -7.87 -4.02
N ILE A 24 -4.85 -6.75 -3.40
CA ILE A 24 -3.90 -5.86 -2.71
C ILE A 24 -3.17 -6.62 -1.60
N GLU A 25 -3.92 -7.32 -0.74
CA GLU A 25 -3.34 -8.11 0.35
C GLU A 25 -2.43 -9.24 -0.16
N ALA A 26 -2.73 -9.85 -1.31
CA ALA A 26 -1.89 -10.87 -1.94
C ALA A 26 -0.58 -10.31 -2.49
N ILE A 27 -0.64 -9.13 -3.12
CA ILE A 27 0.54 -8.41 -3.60
C ILE A 27 1.40 -7.98 -2.40
N ASP A 28 0.80 -7.41 -1.36
CA ASP A 28 1.50 -6.89 -0.17
C ASP A 28 2.16 -7.99 0.67
N ALA A 29 1.65 -9.23 0.61
CA ALA A 29 2.26 -10.36 1.30
C ALA A 29 3.56 -10.84 0.66
N VAL A 30 3.78 -10.53 -0.61
CA VAL A 30 5.02 -10.89 -1.33
C VAL A 30 5.92 -9.68 -1.40
N ASP A 31 7.08 -9.74 -0.76
CA ASP A 31 8.10 -8.70 -0.86
C ASP A 31 8.84 -8.76 -2.22
N TRP A 32 8.12 -8.44 -3.28
CA TRP A 32 8.59 -8.54 -4.65
C TRP A 32 9.65 -7.49 -5.00
N LYS A 33 9.62 -6.32 -4.35
CA LYS A 33 10.66 -5.28 -4.51
C LYS A 33 12.01 -5.79 -4.04
N SER A 34 12.08 -6.46 -2.89
CA SER A 34 13.31 -7.09 -2.42
C SER A 34 13.81 -8.21 -3.34
N ILE A 35 12.90 -8.93 -4.00
CA ILE A 35 13.28 -9.95 -5.00
C ILE A 35 13.96 -9.28 -6.19
N ILE A 36 13.39 -8.19 -6.71
CA ILE A 36 13.97 -7.41 -7.81
C ILE A 36 15.35 -6.85 -7.42
N ILE A 37 15.51 -6.33 -6.19
CA ILE A 37 16.80 -5.85 -5.69
C ILE A 37 17.85 -6.97 -5.67
N LYS A 38 17.49 -8.19 -5.24
CA LYS A 38 18.42 -9.34 -5.27
C LYS A 38 18.85 -9.71 -6.68
N MET A 39 17.94 -9.61 -7.65
CA MET A 39 18.25 -9.86 -9.06
C MET A 39 19.30 -8.87 -9.61
N ARG A 40 19.33 -7.64 -9.08
CA ARG A 40 20.38 -6.66 -9.40
C ARG A 40 21.76 -7.15 -8.95
N GLU A 41 21.87 -7.71 -7.75
CA GLU A 41 23.14 -8.21 -7.21
C GLU A 41 23.66 -9.39 -8.04
N GLU A 42 22.76 -10.25 -8.51
CA GLU A 42 23.08 -11.43 -9.32
C GLU A 42 23.50 -11.07 -10.76
N LYS A 43 22.82 -10.10 -11.39
CA LYS A 43 22.99 -9.78 -12.83
C LYS A 43 23.71 -8.47 -13.13
N GLY A 44 23.96 -7.63 -12.14
CA GLY A 44 24.70 -6.37 -12.30
C GLY A 44 23.93 -5.24 -12.99
N TYR A 45 22.59 -5.21 -12.89
CA TYR A 45 21.77 -4.16 -13.51
C TYR A 45 22.07 -2.76 -12.92
N SER A 46 21.96 -1.74 -13.77
CA SER A 46 22.08 -0.34 -13.34
C SER A 46 20.88 0.08 -12.47
N PHE A 47 21.03 1.17 -11.71
CA PHE A 47 19.93 1.69 -10.90
C PHE A 47 18.72 2.09 -11.76
N GLU A 48 18.95 2.75 -12.90
CA GLU A 48 17.90 3.16 -13.84
C GLU A 48 17.18 1.95 -14.46
N GLN A 49 17.92 0.89 -14.80
CA GLN A 49 17.32 -0.35 -15.31
C GLN A 49 16.44 -1.01 -14.26
N LEU A 50 16.85 -0.99 -12.99
CA LEU A 50 16.09 -1.55 -11.88
C LEU A 50 14.82 -0.75 -11.61
N GLU A 51 14.91 0.58 -11.63
CA GLU A 51 13.75 1.46 -11.47
C GLU A 51 12.73 1.24 -12.60
N ASN A 52 13.19 1.14 -13.85
CA ASN A 52 12.34 0.77 -14.97
C ASN A 52 11.69 -0.61 -14.79
N LEU A 53 12.45 -1.60 -14.32
CA LEU A 53 11.94 -2.94 -14.07
C LEU A 53 10.87 -2.95 -12.97
N GLU A 54 11.09 -2.21 -11.89
CA GLU A 54 10.15 -2.06 -10.78
C GLU A 54 8.84 -1.44 -11.27
N ILE A 55 8.94 -0.31 -11.99
CA ILE A 55 7.79 0.42 -12.54
C ILE A 55 6.99 -0.46 -13.50
N GLU A 56 7.64 -1.14 -14.45
CA GLU A 56 6.95 -2.01 -15.42
C GLU A 56 6.31 -3.24 -14.75
N THR A 57 6.96 -3.78 -13.72
CA THR A 57 6.39 -4.89 -12.95
C THR A 57 5.18 -4.43 -12.16
N GLU A 58 5.22 -3.24 -11.56
CA GLU A 58 4.09 -2.68 -10.83
C GLU A 58 2.92 -2.34 -11.78
N LEU A 59 3.20 -1.80 -12.97
CA LEU A 59 2.21 -1.59 -14.03
C LEU A 59 1.48 -2.89 -14.42
N LEU A 60 2.22 -3.99 -14.54
CA LEU A 60 1.64 -5.30 -14.85
C LEU A 60 0.81 -5.84 -13.67
N LEU A 61 1.29 -5.71 -12.43
CA LEU A 61 0.55 -6.12 -11.23
C LEU A 61 -0.77 -5.35 -11.06
N CYS A 62 -0.78 -4.07 -11.41
CA CYS A 62 -1.98 -3.24 -11.41
C CYS A 62 -2.89 -3.46 -12.62
N GLY A 63 -2.52 -4.32 -13.58
CA GLY A 63 -3.30 -4.59 -14.79
C GLY A 63 -3.32 -3.43 -15.80
N LEU A 64 -2.41 -2.46 -15.68
CA LEU A 64 -2.28 -1.34 -16.62
C LEU A 64 -1.52 -1.74 -17.90
N THR A 65 -0.63 -2.73 -17.79
CA THR A 65 0.12 -3.30 -18.90
C THR A 65 -0.36 -4.72 -19.18
N ASN A 66 -0.39 -5.11 -20.46
CA ASN A 66 -0.71 -6.48 -20.85
C ASN A 66 0.55 -7.38 -20.79
N THR A 67 0.37 -8.63 -20.39
CA THR A 67 1.40 -9.68 -20.33
C THR A 67 2.20 -9.82 -21.64
N GLU A 68 1.56 -9.66 -22.80
CA GLU A 68 2.23 -9.74 -24.11
C GLU A 68 3.15 -8.54 -24.41
N ASN A 69 2.86 -7.39 -23.81
CA ASN A 69 3.62 -6.15 -24.02
C ASN A 69 4.73 -6.00 -22.99
N TYR A 70 4.64 -6.67 -21.84
CA TYR A 70 5.63 -6.57 -20.78
C TYR A 70 7.08 -6.81 -21.25
N PRO A 71 7.41 -7.87 -22.02
CA PRO A 71 8.77 -8.05 -22.54
C PRO A 71 9.21 -6.92 -23.49
N LYS A 72 8.29 -6.37 -24.29
CA LYS A 72 8.59 -5.31 -25.25
C LYS A 72 8.88 -3.98 -24.57
N GLU A 73 8.11 -3.64 -23.54
CA GLU A 73 8.32 -2.45 -22.72
C GLU A 73 9.65 -2.53 -21.97
N LEU A 74 9.97 -3.71 -21.41
CA LEU A 74 11.27 -3.94 -20.77
C LEU A 74 12.44 -3.84 -21.74
N GLU A 75 12.35 -4.44 -22.94
CA GLU A 75 13.36 -4.32 -23.98
C GLU A 75 13.63 -2.85 -24.32
N THR A 76 12.56 -2.07 -24.50
CA THR A 76 12.65 -0.65 -24.87
C THR A 76 13.24 0.21 -23.75
N ARG A 77 12.82 -0.01 -22.49
CA ARG A 77 13.23 0.85 -21.36
C ARG A 77 14.56 0.46 -20.75
N MET A 78 14.88 -0.83 -20.69
CA MET A 78 16.14 -1.31 -20.13
C MET A 78 17.28 -1.37 -21.15
N ASN A 79 16.95 -1.25 -22.45
CA ASN A 79 17.90 -1.34 -23.58
C ASN A 79 18.75 -2.62 -23.52
N LEU A 80 18.09 -3.75 -23.26
CA LEU A 80 18.71 -5.07 -23.17
C LEU A 80 18.37 -5.91 -24.42
N PRO A 81 19.26 -6.83 -24.84
CA PRO A 81 18.96 -7.75 -25.93
C PRO A 81 17.80 -8.68 -25.53
N LYS A 82 16.92 -8.97 -26.50
CA LYS A 82 15.74 -9.83 -26.33
C LYS A 82 16.00 -11.13 -25.56
N ALA A 83 17.13 -11.82 -25.82
CA ALA A 83 17.48 -13.05 -25.11
C ALA A 83 17.59 -12.86 -23.58
N GLN A 84 18.19 -11.75 -23.13
CA GLN A 84 18.31 -11.43 -21.70
C GLN A 84 16.97 -11.03 -21.09
N ILE A 85 16.11 -10.36 -21.87
CA ILE A 85 14.74 -10.02 -21.46
C ILE A 85 13.91 -11.29 -21.28
N ASP A 86 13.98 -12.25 -22.20
CA ASP A 86 13.22 -13.49 -22.09
C ASP A 86 13.62 -14.28 -20.82
N GLU A 87 14.92 -14.34 -20.51
CA GLU A 87 15.42 -14.91 -19.25
C GLU A 87 14.93 -14.14 -18.02
N LEU A 88 14.97 -12.81 -18.07
CA LEU A 88 14.52 -11.93 -17.00
C LEU A 88 13.02 -12.10 -16.70
N VAL A 89 12.19 -12.13 -17.74
CA VAL A 89 10.74 -12.31 -17.63
C VAL A 89 10.42 -13.67 -17.02
N ASN A 90 11.11 -14.73 -17.45
CA ASN A 90 10.95 -16.06 -16.86
C ASN A 90 11.30 -16.06 -15.38
N GLU A 91 12.40 -15.41 -15.01
CA GLU A 91 12.82 -15.33 -13.61
C GLU A 91 11.82 -14.55 -12.73
N ILE A 92 11.29 -13.43 -13.23
CA ILE A 92 10.27 -12.65 -12.51
C ILE A 92 8.97 -13.44 -12.40
N ASN A 93 8.58 -14.14 -13.45
CA ASN A 93 7.40 -14.99 -13.42
C ASN A 93 7.51 -16.08 -12.34
N GLU A 94 8.69 -16.68 -12.21
CA GLU A 94 8.98 -17.73 -11.24
C GLU A 94 9.14 -17.21 -9.80
N LYS A 95 9.86 -16.09 -9.61
CA LYS A 95 10.19 -15.57 -8.27
C LYS A 95 9.08 -14.66 -7.71
N VAL A 96 8.41 -13.89 -8.57
CA VAL A 96 7.42 -12.86 -8.19
C VAL A 96 5.99 -13.31 -8.53
N PHE A 97 5.66 -13.47 -9.82
CA PHE A 97 4.25 -13.66 -10.22
C PHE A 97 3.66 -14.98 -9.72
N ARG A 98 4.44 -16.06 -9.71
CA ARG A 98 3.99 -17.35 -9.15
C ARG A 98 3.62 -17.21 -7.67
N LYS A 99 4.45 -16.55 -6.85
CA LYS A 99 4.18 -16.39 -5.41
C LYS A 99 2.94 -15.55 -5.16
N ILE A 100 2.77 -14.45 -5.89
CA ILE A 100 1.58 -13.61 -5.77
C ILE A 100 0.32 -14.40 -6.18
N ARG A 101 0.40 -15.20 -7.25
CA ARG A 101 -0.70 -16.06 -7.69
C ARG A 101 -1.07 -17.11 -6.65
N GLU A 102 -0.08 -17.78 -6.06
CA GLU A 102 -0.29 -18.75 -4.98
C GLU A 102 -0.98 -18.10 -3.76
N GLU A 103 -0.51 -16.92 -3.35
CA GLU A 103 -1.09 -16.12 -2.28
C GLU A 103 -2.54 -15.68 -2.57
N LEU A 104 -2.84 -15.34 -3.81
CA LEU A 104 -4.19 -14.97 -4.26
C LEU A 104 -5.13 -16.19 -4.24
N VAL A 105 -4.67 -17.34 -4.76
CA VAL A 105 -5.44 -18.60 -4.72
C VAL A 105 -5.73 -19.00 -3.28
N MET A 106 -4.74 -18.93 -2.38
CA MET A 106 -4.93 -19.25 -0.97
C MET A 106 -5.99 -18.36 -0.29
N ARG A 107 -6.02 -17.06 -0.58
CA ARG A 107 -7.03 -16.14 -0.02
C ARG A 107 -8.42 -16.43 -0.57
N VAL A 108 -8.55 -16.60 -1.88
CA VAL A 108 -9.85 -16.88 -2.52
C VAL A 108 -10.42 -18.22 -2.03
N GLU A 109 -9.59 -19.25 -1.88
CA GLU A 109 -10.03 -20.54 -1.35
C GLU A 109 -10.42 -20.50 0.12
N LYS A 110 -9.68 -19.76 0.95
CA LYS A 110 -10.04 -19.53 2.36
C LYS A 110 -11.39 -18.83 2.47
N ASN A 111 -11.62 -17.79 1.67
CA ASN A 111 -12.89 -17.04 1.66
C ASN A 111 -14.08 -17.88 1.17
N LYS A 112 -13.87 -18.79 0.20
CA LYS A 112 -14.91 -19.75 -0.22
C LYS A 112 -15.29 -20.74 0.89
N LYS A 113 -14.32 -21.20 1.68
CA LYS A 113 -14.56 -22.14 2.79
C LYS A 113 -15.26 -21.47 3.96
N THR A 114 -14.93 -20.22 4.28
CA THR A 114 -15.64 -19.47 5.32
C THR A 114 -17.08 -19.14 4.91
N ASN A 115 -17.33 -18.76 3.66
CA ASN A 115 -18.71 -18.48 3.19
C ASN A 115 -19.63 -19.71 3.19
N LYS A 116 -19.12 -20.92 2.87
CA LYS A 116 -19.92 -22.15 2.96
C LYS A 116 -20.35 -22.52 4.38
N ASN A 117 -19.57 -22.13 5.39
CA ASN A 117 -19.95 -22.35 6.79
C ASN A 117 -21.01 -21.33 7.26
N THR A 118 -20.99 -20.10 6.75
CA THR A 118 -21.99 -19.09 7.13
C THR A 118 -23.39 -19.41 6.57
N GLU A 119 -23.48 -20.02 5.39
CA GLU A 119 -24.75 -20.50 4.83
C GLU A 119 -25.34 -21.68 5.65
N ASN A 120 -24.49 -22.60 6.12
CA ASN A 120 -24.92 -23.73 6.97
C ASN A 120 -25.34 -23.32 8.41
N ILE A 121 -24.79 -22.22 8.94
CA ILE A 121 -25.17 -21.71 10.27
C ILE A 121 -26.55 -21.03 10.21
N ASN A 122 -26.88 -20.39 9.08
CA ASN A 122 -28.17 -19.72 8.91
C ASN A 122 -29.34 -20.71 8.78
N GLU A 123 -29.18 -21.87 8.14
CA GLU A 123 -30.25 -22.90 8.10
C GLU A 123 -30.50 -23.52 9.48
N ASN A 124 -29.45 -23.86 10.25
CA ASN A 124 -29.61 -24.39 11.61
C ASN A 124 -30.19 -23.35 12.61
N LEU A 125 -29.93 -22.06 12.40
CA LEU A 125 -30.50 -21.00 13.24
C LEU A 125 -31.99 -20.75 12.93
N ILE A 126 -32.42 -20.97 11.68
CA ILE A 126 -33.82 -20.86 11.28
C ILE A 126 -34.64 -22.03 11.85
N GLU A 127 -34.13 -23.26 11.82
CA GLU A 127 -34.78 -24.43 12.46
C GLU A 127 -34.94 -24.24 13.98
N SER A 128 -33.92 -23.72 14.67
CA SER A 128 -34.00 -23.45 16.11
C SER A 128 -35.05 -22.37 16.47
N ARG A 129 -35.30 -21.40 15.57
CA ARG A 129 -36.34 -20.39 15.76
C ARG A 129 -37.75 -20.94 15.51
N GLU A 130 -37.93 -21.77 14.49
CA GLU A 130 -39.23 -22.42 14.22
C GLU A 130 -39.62 -23.43 15.31
N GLU A 131 -38.65 -24.18 15.86
CA GLU A 131 -38.90 -25.06 17.00
C GLU A 131 -39.29 -24.30 18.27
N MET A 132 -38.68 -23.15 18.54
CA MET A 132 -39.09 -22.27 19.65
C MET A 132 -40.50 -21.69 19.44
N LEU A 133 -40.89 -21.35 18.20
CA LEU A 133 -42.23 -20.83 17.91
C LEU A 133 -43.32 -21.89 18.13
N LYS A 134 -43.06 -23.16 17.81
CA LYS A 134 -44.00 -24.27 18.10
C LYS A 134 -44.26 -24.48 19.59
N HIS A 135 -43.29 -24.17 20.46
CA HIS A 135 -43.46 -24.29 21.91
C HIS A 135 -44.31 -23.15 22.51
N ILE A 136 -44.45 -22.03 21.79
CA ILE A 136 -45.27 -20.88 22.23
C ILE A 136 -46.73 -21.06 21.80
N GLU A 137 -46.98 -21.58 20.60
CA GLU A 137 -48.36 -21.76 20.08
C GLU A 137 -49.12 -22.92 20.73
N ASN A 138 -48.44 -23.88 21.37
CA ASN A 138 -49.08 -25.02 22.01
C ASN A 138 -49.26 -24.87 23.53
N THR A 139 -49.86 -23.75 23.97
CA THR A 139 -50.31 -23.59 25.37
C THR A 139 -51.83 -23.42 25.42
N GLN A 140 -52.53 -24.55 25.26
CA GLN A 140 -53.84 -24.69 25.89
C GLN A 140 -53.64 -24.77 27.41
N SER A 141 -54.15 -23.75 28.11
CA SER A 141 -54.56 -23.76 29.52
C SER A 141 -53.47 -23.78 30.60
N ILE A 142 -53.00 -22.60 31.01
CA ILE A 142 -52.75 -22.32 32.43
C ILE A 142 -53.43 -21.00 32.79
N ASN A 143 -54.62 -21.14 33.37
CA ASN A 143 -55.27 -20.11 34.17
C ASN A 143 -54.48 -19.90 35.48
N ASN A 144 -54.51 -18.66 35.97
CA ASN A 144 -54.10 -18.19 37.31
C ASN A 144 -52.59 -18.12 37.63
N TYR A 145 -52.02 -16.95 37.35
CA TYR A 145 -51.20 -16.26 38.34
C TYR A 145 -51.60 -14.79 38.38
N GLU A 146 -52.13 -14.37 39.53
CA GLU A 146 -52.36 -12.96 39.87
C GLU A 146 -51.01 -12.23 39.90
N LEU A 147 -50.75 -11.39 38.90
CA LEU A 147 -49.77 -10.32 39.00
C LEU A 147 -50.34 -9.24 39.93
N ARG A 148 -49.97 -9.28 41.21
CA ARG A 148 -50.09 -8.13 42.11
C ARG A 148 -49.11 -7.06 41.66
N ILE A 149 -49.61 -6.08 40.92
CA ILE A 149 -48.93 -4.80 40.69
C ILE A 149 -49.23 -3.92 41.91
N THR A 150 -48.24 -3.73 42.79
CA THR A 150 -48.27 -2.62 43.74
C THR A 150 -47.74 -1.38 43.03
N ASN A 151 -48.63 -0.40 42.82
CA ASN A 151 -48.26 0.94 42.39
C ASN A 151 -47.66 1.67 43.59
N GLU A 152 -46.40 2.09 43.51
CA GLU A 152 -45.92 3.30 44.18
C GLU A 152 -44.69 3.87 43.45
N ASP A 153 -44.79 5.17 43.19
CA ASP A 153 -43.74 6.13 42.85
C ASP A 153 -43.11 6.17 41.46
N LYS A 154 -43.80 6.93 40.61
CA LYS A 154 -43.28 8.06 39.82
C LYS A 154 -41.78 8.37 40.05
N ASP A 155 -40.95 8.14 39.04
CA ASP A 155 -40.40 9.26 38.26
C ASP A 155 -39.67 8.82 37.00
N LYS A 156 -39.89 9.61 35.95
CA LYS A 156 -39.50 9.39 34.57
C LYS A 156 -38.03 9.78 34.35
N LYS A 157 -37.28 8.96 33.60
CA LYS A 157 -36.61 9.39 32.35
C LYS A 157 -36.07 8.19 31.58
N GLN A 158 -36.77 7.90 30.49
CA GLN A 158 -36.44 6.91 29.46
C GLN A 158 -35.15 7.28 28.72
N LEU A 159 -34.24 6.32 28.64
CA LEU A 159 -33.30 6.15 27.55
C LEU A 159 -34.09 5.68 26.32
N GLY A 160 -34.34 6.59 25.37
CA GLY A 160 -34.90 6.28 24.07
C GLY A 160 -33.79 6.10 23.05
N ILE A 161 -33.44 4.86 22.75
CA ILE A 161 -32.74 4.49 21.51
C ILE A 161 -33.84 4.36 20.46
N THR A 162 -33.91 5.30 19.51
CA THR A 162 -34.82 5.21 18.36
C THR A 162 -33.99 5.15 17.08
N ASN A 163 -34.05 3.97 16.46
CA ASN A 163 -34.04 3.65 15.03
C ASN A 163 -33.51 4.73 14.07
N PHE A 164 -32.38 4.40 13.42
CA PHE A 164 -31.92 5.05 12.20
C PHE A 164 -32.87 4.71 11.05
N GLU A 165 -33.50 5.73 10.49
CA GLU A 165 -34.23 5.67 9.23
C GLU A 165 -33.33 6.21 8.11
N LEU A 166 -33.17 5.37 7.09
CA LEU A 166 -32.30 5.57 5.93
C LEU A 166 -33.19 6.09 4.80
N GLU A 167 -33.12 7.39 4.49
CA GLU A 167 -33.74 7.95 3.29
C GLU A 167 -32.70 8.14 2.19
N ILE A 168 -32.89 7.40 1.11
CA ILE A 168 -32.28 7.62 -0.20
C ILE A 168 -33.19 8.60 -0.95
N THR A 169 -32.65 9.69 -1.50
CA THR A 169 -33.28 10.37 -2.63
C THR A 169 -32.25 10.74 -3.69
N ASP A 170 -32.63 10.44 -4.94
CA ASP A 170 -31.91 10.68 -6.19
C ASP A 170 -31.97 12.16 -6.65
N GLY A 171 -30.91 12.60 -7.33
CA GLY A 171 -31.07 13.22 -8.66
C GLY A 171 -31.18 14.75 -8.80
N LYS A 172 -30.05 15.34 -9.25
CA LYS A 172 -29.87 16.34 -10.34
C LYS A 172 -30.06 17.86 -10.12
N ASP A 173 -28.95 18.53 -10.46
CA ASP A 173 -28.77 19.78 -11.21
C ASP A 173 -29.24 21.12 -10.62
N LYS A 174 -28.28 21.98 -10.20
CA LYS A 174 -27.84 23.17 -10.97
C LYS A 174 -26.84 24.06 -10.22
N SER A 175 -25.80 24.42 -10.97
CA SER A 175 -24.87 25.56 -10.94
C SER A 175 -25.23 26.78 -10.05
N ILE A 176 -24.21 27.43 -9.45
CA ILE A 176 -23.80 28.85 -9.67
C ILE A 176 -22.92 29.40 -8.51
N THR A 177 -21.67 29.73 -8.86
CA THR A 177 -20.77 30.86 -8.48
C THR A 177 -20.48 31.29 -7.03
N ASN A 178 -19.17 31.47 -6.78
CA ASN A 178 -18.43 32.54 -6.09
C ASN A 178 -19.21 33.53 -5.18
N GLY A 179 -18.75 33.69 -3.93
CA GLY A 179 -19.06 34.88 -3.13
C GLY A 179 -18.83 34.75 -1.63
N GLN A 180 -17.65 35.19 -1.21
CA GLN A 180 -17.23 35.71 0.11
C GLN A 180 -18.28 35.91 1.24
N LEU A 181 -17.80 35.63 2.47
CA LEU A 181 -18.06 36.26 3.80
C LEU A 181 -18.82 35.37 4.82
N PRO A 182 -18.66 35.57 6.15
CA PRO A 182 -17.57 36.22 6.91
C PRO A 182 -16.99 35.33 8.04
N ILE A 183 -15.82 35.72 8.52
CA ILE A 183 -15.23 35.27 9.78
C ILE A 183 -16.12 35.73 10.93
N THR A 184 -16.62 34.80 11.74
CA THR A 184 -17.09 35.08 13.11
C THR A 184 -16.33 34.19 14.08
N ASN A 185 -15.59 34.85 14.98
CA ASN A 185 -14.93 34.26 16.12
C ASN A 185 -15.95 33.57 17.02
N LEU A 186 -15.80 32.26 17.22
CA LEU A 186 -16.33 31.56 18.38
C LEU A 186 -15.13 31.05 19.18
N GLU A 187 -14.79 31.77 20.26
CA GLU A 187 -13.92 31.26 21.31
C GLU A 187 -14.65 30.12 22.03
N GLU A 188 -14.37 28.88 21.65
CA GLU A 188 -14.55 27.73 22.54
C GLU A 188 -13.18 27.34 23.09
N LYS A 189 -12.95 27.64 24.38
CA LYS A 189 -11.86 27.07 25.17
C LYS A 189 -12.02 25.55 25.23
N LYS A 190 -11.44 24.82 24.27
CA LYS A 190 -11.13 23.41 24.42
C LYS A 190 -9.72 23.30 24.99
N LYS A 191 -9.59 22.49 26.04
CA LYS A 191 -8.28 22.10 26.58
C LYS A 191 -7.59 21.27 25.51
N ASP A 192 -6.69 21.89 24.76
CA ASP A 192 -5.85 21.23 23.78
C ASP A 192 -4.86 20.32 24.52
N THR A 193 -5.20 19.04 24.66
CA THR A 193 -4.16 18.02 24.79
C THR A 193 -3.54 17.85 23.40
N PRO A 194 -2.28 18.25 23.18
CA PRO A 194 -1.66 18.08 21.87
C PRO A 194 -1.68 16.59 21.49
N SER A 195 -2.03 16.32 20.23
CA SER A 195 -1.91 14.98 19.66
C SER A 195 -0.50 14.44 19.90
N LEU A 196 -0.38 13.13 20.14
CA LEU A 196 0.92 12.45 20.29
C LEU A 196 1.89 12.80 19.15
N LEU A 197 1.34 13.08 17.96
CA LEU A 197 2.08 13.53 16.78
C LEU A 197 2.69 14.94 16.98
N SER A 198 1.89 15.88 17.50
CA SER A 198 2.31 17.25 17.79
C SER A 198 3.40 17.27 18.87
N GLN A 199 3.31 16.36 19.86
CA GLN A 199 4.30 16.23 20.92
C GLN A 199 5.64 15.67 20.43
N LYS A 200 5.64 14.85 19.38
CA LYS A 200 6.87 14.33 18.76
C LYS A 200 7.54 15.31 17.81
N LEU A 201 6.77 16.13 17.09
CA LEU A 201 7.31 17.11 16.15
C LEU A 201 7.81 18.40 16.84
N SER A 202 7.34 18.68 18.05
CA SER A 202 7.81 19.83 18.85
C SER A 202 9.08 19.55 19.66
N GLY A 203 9.61 18.33 19.60
CA GLY A 203 10.91 18.00 20.19
C GLY A 203 12.05 18.65 19.42
N SER A 204 12.82 19.52 20.08
CA SER A 204 14.05 20.10 19.53
C SER A 204 15.02 18.99 19.13
N PHE A 205 15.21 18.79 17.83
CA PHE A 205 16.14 17.80 17.30
C PHE A 205 17.56 18.41 17.33
N ASN A 206 18.29 18.19 18.41
CA ASN A 206 19.72 18.53 18.47
C ASN A 206 20.48 17.48 17.64
N ILE A 207 20.78 17.82 16.39
CA ILE A 207 21.71 17.03 15.57
C ILE A 207 23.11 17.30 16.12
N PRO A 208 23.81 16.28 16.69
CA PRO A 208 25.18 16.48 17.13
C PRO A 208 26.07 16.70 15.90
N THR A 209 26.56 17.93 15.75
CA THR A 209 27.58 18.27 14.75
C THR A 209 28.91 17.63 15.17
N VAL A 210 29.31 16.60 14.44
CA VAL A 210 30.64 15.99 14.58
C VAL A 210 31.62 16.83 13.78
N GLU A 211 32.44 17.62 14.46
CA GLU A 211 33.56 18.32 13.84
C GLU A 211 34.67 17.31 13.50
N THR A 212 34.76 16.94 12.23
CA THR A 212 35.85 16.09 11.73
C THR A 212 37.09 16.93 11.49
N ASN A 213 38.06 16.85 12.42
CA ASN A 213 39.39 17.41 12.24
C ASN A 213 40.21 16.55 11.26
N HIS A 214 40.06 16.80 9.96
CA HIS A 214 40.95 16.23 8.95
C HIS A 214 42.28 17.02 8.93
N SER A 215 43.20 16.67 9.82
CA SER A 215 44.59 17.09 9.70
C SER A 215 45.29 16.17 8.69
N ILE A 216 45.63 16.72 7.52
CA ILE A 216 46.44 16.02 6.52
C ILE A 216 47.89 16.02 7.06
N PRO A 217 48.49 14.88 7.41
CA PRO A 217 49.90 14.87 7.77
C PRO A 217 50.73 15.24 6.54
N ASN A 218 51.45 16.35 6.68
CA ASN A 218 52.45 16.83 5.74
C ASN A 218 53.55 15.76 5.59
N VAL A 219 53.47 14.96 4.52
CA VAL A 219 54.50 13.97 4.17
C VAL A 219 55.61 14.71 3.43
N THR A 220 56.55 15.29 4.18
CA THR A 220 57.84 15.71 3.64
C THR A 220 58.92 14.70 4.01
N LYS A 221 59.56 14.14 2.97
CA LYS A 221 60.82 13.37 2.92
C LYS A 221 60.85 11.98 3.57
N ILE A 222 61.22 10.96 2.78
CA ILE A 222 62.58 10.39 2.72
C ILE A 222 62.74 9.45 1.50
N SER A 223 63.94 9.53 0.90
CA SER A 223 64.72 8.55 0.10
C SER A 223 64.31 8.13 -1.33
N GLU A 224 65.09 8.67 -2.28
CA GLU A 224 65.75 8.02 -3.42
C GLU A 224 65.54 6.51 -3.64
N ARG A 225 65.02 6.13 -4.82
CA ARG A 225 65.67 5.21 -5.79
C ARG A 225 64.84 5.03 -7.07
N ASN A 226 65.53 5.19 -8.21
CA ASN A 226 65.31 4.61 -9.54
C ASN A 226 64.10 5.09 -10.37
N LYS A 227 64.37 6.12 -11.20
CA LYS A 227 63.62 6.48 -12.43
C LYS A 227 63.79 5.38 -13.50
N PRO A 228 62.71 4.94 -14.17
CA PRO A 228 62.75 4.63 -15.59
C PRO A 228 62.30 5.87 -16.40
N GLU A 229 63.15 6.26 -17.34
CA GLU A 229 62.97 7.42 -18.21
C GLU A 229 61.90 7.11 -19.27
N LEU A 230 60.67 7.55 -19.05
CA LEU A 230 59.61 7.55 -20.06
C LEU A 230 59.85 8.73 -21.01
N THR A 231 60.38 8.45 -22.20
CA THR A 231 60.36 9.40 -23.31
C THR A 231 58.90 9.68 -23.66
N ARG A 232 58.45 10.92 -23.39
CA ARG A 232 57.18 11.44 -23.90
C ARG A 232 57.34 11.68 -25.39
N VAL A 233 57.03 10.67 -26.19
CA VAL A 233 56.81 10.83 -27.63
C VAL A 233 55.38 11.32 -27.81
N ASP A 234 55.25 12.53 -28.36
CA ASP A 234 53.96 13.14 -28.71
C ASP A 234 53.35 12.37 -29.89
N PRO A 235 52.13 11.79 -29.76
CA PRO A 235 51.47 10.99 -30.80
C PRO A 235 51.19 11.74 -32.11
N TYR A 236 51.28 13.08 -32.14
CA TYR A 236 50.94 13.89 -33.31
C TYR A 236 52.15 14.54 -34.00
N ARG A 237 53.38 14.22 -33.57
CA ARG A 237 54.58 14.75 -34.24
C ARG A 237 55.00 13.82 -35.37
N MET A 238 54.53 14.09 -36.59
CA MET A 238 55.00 13.36 -37.77
C MET A 238 56.51 13.61 -37.99
N PRO A 239 57.31 12.58 -38.28
CA PRO A 239 58.69 12.77 -38.69
C PRO A 239 58.73 13.51 -40.02
N ILE A 240 59.60 14.49 -40.09
CA ILE A 240 59.88 15.25 -41.31
C ILE A 240 60.86 14.39 -42.13
N GLU A 241 60.47 13.97 -43.32
CA GLU A 241 61.36 13.43 -44.35
C GLU A 241 62.03 14.56 -45.16
#